data_AF-A0A525JF44-F1
#
_entry.id   AF-A0A525JF44-F1
#
_cell.length_a   1.000
_cell.length_b   1.000
_cell.length_c   1.000
_cell.angle_alpha   90.00
_cell.angle_beta   90.00
_cell.angle_gamma   90.00
#
_symmetry.space_group_name_H-M   'P 1'
#
loop_
_entity.id
_entity.type
_entity.pdbx_description
1 polymer ?
#
loop_
_entity_poly.entity_id
_entity_poly.type
_entity_poly.pdbx_seq_one_letter_code
_entity_poly.pdbx_strand_id
1 'polypeptide(L)'
;MSLDLPLIWAAILALAVLMYVMLDGFDLGIGILFPFAGSSAERDVMMNTVAPVWDGNETWLVLGGGGLFAAFPAAYAAILPALYIPIILMLLALILRGVAFEFRLRARAAGKRFWTAAFAGGSLTATVAQGLVLGGFIQGVTLRDQHFAGAAFDWLTPYSLLVAAGLVAGYALLGASWLVWRTESELHGRARRWARRALSMVALLLAAVSAATLFVHPQIAARWGWDGHALAFATFARLSPIPVLGAAGLVMAALGLKRGSHGWPFAGAVVVFLSGYLGLAAGFFPDIVPYSLTFRQAANADNALGLLLVGGAVLLPAIIGYSLWVYWIFRGKVTPDAGYH
;
A
#
# COMPACT_ATOMS: atom_id res chain seq x y z
N MET A 1 35.37 7.40 -1.68
CA MET A 1 34.09 7.53 -0.96
C MET A 1 33.60 6.12 -0.67
N SER A 2 33.48 5.73 0.59
CA SER A 2 32.86 4.46 0.97
C SER A 2 31.35 4.53 0.71
N LEU A 3 30.76 3.47 0.17
CA LEU A 3 29.30 3.39 -0.03
C LEU A 3 28.59 3.35 1.33
N ASP A 4 27.52 4.11 1.46
CA ASP A 4 26.67 4.10 2.65
C ASP A 4 25.64 2.96 2.54
N LEU A 5 26.09 1.74 2.88
CA LEU A 5 25.29 0.53 2.72
C LEU A 5 23.96 0.56 3.50
N PRO A 6 23.92 1.01 4.78
CA PRO A 6 22.65 1.12 5.50
C PRO A 6 21.66 2.06 4.83
N LEU A 7 22.12 3.21 4.30
CA LEU A 7 21.23 4.16 3.62
C LEU A 7 20.69 3.59 2.31
N ILE A 8 21.55 2.93 1.52
CA ILE A 8 21.16 2.26 0.27
C ILE A 8 20.08 1.20 0.55
N TRP A 9 20.29 0.36 1.56
CA TRP A 9 19.30 -0.66 1.94
C TRP A 9 18.01 -0.05 2.47
N ALA A 10 18.07 1.00 3.27
CA ALA A 10 16.88 1.71 3.74
C ALA A 10 16.07 2.26 2.56
N ALA A 11 16.74 2.81 1.54
CA ALA A 11 16.10 3.29 0.32
C ALA A 11 15.51 2.15 -0.52
N ILE A 12 16.20 1.02 -0.65
CA ILE A 12 15.68 -0.17 -1.36
C ILE A 12 14.42 -0.70 -0.68
N LEU A 13 14.40 -0.83 0.65
CA LEU A 13 13.22 -1.31 1.36
C LEU A 13 12.08 -0.29 1.34
N ALA A 14 12.39 1.01 1.45
CA ALA A 14 11.38 2.06 1.29
C ALA A 14 10.73 1.96 -0.10
N LEU A 15 11.54 1.82 -1.15
CA LEU A 15 11.03 1.60 -2.51
C LEU A 15 10.20 0.30 -2.59
N ALA A 16 10.65 -0.81 -2.00
CA ALA A 16 9.91 -2.07 -2.02
C ALA A 16 8.52 -1.95 -1.38
N VAL A 17 8.43 -1.31 -0.21
CA VAL A 17 7.14 -1.05 0.45
C VAL A 17 6.26 -0.13 -0.38
N LEU A 18 6.82 0.94 -0.97
CA LEU A 18 6.08 1.84 -1.85
C LEU A 18 5.54 1.09 -3.07
N MET A 19 6.37 0.30 -3.74
CA MET A 19 5.98 -0.49 -4.90
C MET A 19 4.89 -1.51 -4.55
N TYR A 20 5.02 -2.23 -3.45
CA TYR A 20 3.96 -3.13 -2.98
C TYR A 20 2.64 -2.37 -2.75
N VAL A 21 2.68 -1.28 -2.00
CA VAL A 21 1.48 -0.49 -1.67
C VAL A 21 0.80 0.06 -2.92
N MET A 22 1.57 0.48 -3.91
CA MET A 22 1.04 1.07 -5.15
C MET A 22 0.56 0.03 -6.15
N LEU A 23 1.29 -1.07 -6.30
CA LEU A 23 1.00 -2.10 -7.30
C LEU A 23 -0.07 -3.07 -6.78
N ASP A 24 0.13 -3.68 -5.62
CA ASP A 24 -0.86 -4.61 -5.06
C ASP A 24 -2.09 -3.87 -4.51
N GLY A 25 -1.96 -2.56 -4.22
CA GLY A 25 -3.07 -1.74 -3.72
C GLY A 25 -4.26 -1.63 -4.68
N PHE A 26 -4.04 -1.61 -6.00
CA PHE A 26 -5.16 -1.65 -6.95
C PHE A 26 -5.72 -3.07 -7.12
N ASP A 27 -4.91 -4.12 -6.98
CA ASP A 27 -5.35 -5.52 -7.01
C ASP A 27 -6.31 -5.81 -5.84
N LEU A 28 -5.88 -5.46 -4.62
CA LEU A 28 -6.70 -5.51 -3.42
C LEU A 28 -7.94 -4.62 -3.54
N GLY A 29 -7.78 -3.44 -4.16
CA GLY A 29 -8.87 -2.52 -4.48
C GLY A 29 -9.97 -3.15 -5.34
N ILE A 30 -9.58 -3.89 -6.38
CA ILE A 30 -10.52 -4.64 -7.23
C ILE A 30 -11.24 -5.72 -6.41
N GLY A 31 -10.53 -6.42 -5.54
CA GLY A 31 -11.11 -7.39 -4.61
C GLY A 31 -12.14 -6.78 -3.65
N ILE A 32 -11.86 -5.61 -3.07
CA ILE A 32 -12.82 -4.86 -2.24
C ILE A 32 -14.08 -4.49 -3.03
N LEU A 33 -13.92 -4.13 -4.31
CA LEU A 33 -15.03 -3.72 -5.18
C LEU A 33 -15.79 -4.91 -5.79
N PHE A 34 -15.21 -6.10 -5.73
CA PHE A 34 -15.68 -7.32 -6.38
C PHE A 34 -17.14 -7.73 -6.08
N PRO A 35 -17.65 -7.58 -4.83
CA PRO A 35 -19.04 -7.89 -4.53
C PRO A 35 -20.03 -6.98 -5.27
N PHE A 36 -19.64 -5.74 -5.60
CA PHE A 36 -20.52 -4.72 -6.18
C PHE A 36 -20.70 -4.85 -7.70
N ALA A 37 -19.94 -5.73 -8.36
CA ALA A 37 -20.11 -6.05 -9.76
C ALA A 37 -21.52 -6.60 -10.06
N GLY A 38 -22.11 -6.17 -11.18
CA GLY A 38 -23.49 -6.48 -11.56
C GLY A 38 -23.71 -7.89 -12.08
N SER A 39 -22.67 -8.58 -12.53
CA SER A 39 -22.78 -9.92 -13.10
C SER A 39 -21.53 -10.76 -12.83
N SER A 40 -21.59 -12.07 -13.09
CA SER A 40 -20.39 -12.91 -13.05
C SER A 40 -19.40 -12.51 -14.15
N ALA A 41 -19.89 -12.13 -15.33
CA ALA A 41 -19.03 -11.72 -16.44
C ALA A 41 -18.25 -10.43 -16.12
N GLU A 42 -18.87 -9.45 -15.44
CA GLU A 42 -18.15 -8.26 -14.98
C GLU A 42 -17.03 -8.60 -14.00
N ARG A 43 -17.27 -9.57 -13.10
CA ARG A 43 -16.25 -10.07 -12.16
C ARG A 43 -15.09 -10.76 -12.88
N ASP A 44 -15.40 -11.52 -13.92
CA ASP A 44 -14.38 -12.20 -14.75
C ASP A 44 -13.50 -11.16 -15.46
N VAL A 45 -14.11 -10.11 -16.03
CA VAL A 45 -13.37 -8.97 -16.63
C VAL A 45 -12.50 -8.25 -15.59
N MET A 46 -13.04 -7.98 -14.39
CA MET A 46 -12.29 -7.34 -13.30
C MET A 46 -11.01 -8.13 -12.97
N MET A 47 -11.11 -9.45 -12.81
CA MET A 47 -9.94 -10.32 -12.55
C MET A 47 -8.96 -10.33 -13.71
N ASN A 48 -9.45 -10.45 -14.95
CA ASN A 48 -8.60 -10.47 -16.15
C ASN A 48 -7.79 -9.18 -16.33
N THR A 49 -8.23 -8.05 -15.75
CA THR A 49 -7.46 -6.79 -15.81
C THR A 49 -6.16 -6.83 -15.01
N VAL A 50 -6.03 -7.77 -14.07
CA VAL A 50 -4.87 -7.87 -13.17
C VAL A 50 -4.18 -9.24 -13.18
N ALA A 51 -4.80 -10.24 -13.81
CA ALA A 51 -4.24 -11.58 -14.03
C ALA A 51 -2.76 -11.59 -14.47
N PRO A 52 -2.28 -10.69 -15.37
CA PRO A 52 -0.89 -10.74 -15.81
C PRO A 52 0.13 -10.18 -14.81
N VAL A 53 -0.31 -9.42 -13.79
CA VAL A 53 0.58 -8.61 -12.93
C VAL A 53 0.47 -8.90 -11.44
N TRP A 54 -0.65 -9.45 -10.96
CA TRP A 54 -0.93 -9.55 -9.52
C TRP A 54 0.13 -10.36 -8.73
N ASP A 55 0.56 -11.51 -9.26
CA ASP A 55 1.58 -12.35 -8.62
C ASP A 55 2.93 -11.61 -8.53
N GLY A 56 3.29 -10.89 -9.61
CA GLY A 56 4.46 -10.02 -9.63
C GLY A 56 4.39 -8.89 -8.61
N ASN A 57 3.20 -8.36 -8.34
CA ASN A 57 3.00 -7.26 -7.39
C ASN A 57 3.24 -7.71 -5.94
N GLU A 58 2.86 -8.95 -5.58
CA GLU A 58 3.11 -9.52 -4.25
C GLU A 58 4.60 -9.72 -3.95
N THR A 59 5.45 -9.90 -4.98
CA THR A 59 6.90 -10.11 -4.77
C THR A 59 7.59 -8.95 -4.05
N TRP A 60 7.06 -7.73 -4.18
CA TRP A 60 7.57 -6.55 -3.48
C TRP A 60 7.37 -6.63 -1.96
N LEU A 61 6.29 -7.27 -1.49
CA LEU A 61 6.08 -7.54 -0.07
C LEU A 61 7.13 -8.51 0.47
N VAL A 62 7.46 -9.54 -0.32
CA VAL A 62 8.50 -10.53 0.03
C VAL A 62 9.86 -9.86 0.15
N LEU A 63 10.21 -8.97 -0.80
CA LEU A 63 11.42 -8.15 -0.70
C LEU A 63 11.38 -7.23 0.52
N GLY A 64 10.24 -6.62 0.82
CA GLY A 64 10.06 -5.78 2.01
C GLY A 64 10.34 -6.56 3.31
N GLY A 65 9.67 -7.70 3.51
CA GLY A 65 9.81 -8.50 4.72
C GLY A 65 11.16 -9.21 4.84
N GLY A 66 11.58 -9.91 3.78
CA GLY A 66 12.86 -10.63 3.74
C GLY A 66 14.06 -9.70 3.72
N GLY A 67 13.95 -8.56 3.03
CA GLY A 67 14.97 -7.53 3.02
C GLY A 67 15.09 -6.81 4.37
N LEU A 68 13.99 -6.57 5.09
CA LEU A 68 14.04 -6.06 6.46
C LEU A 68 14.77 -7.03 7.39
N PHE A 69 14.48 -8.33 7.30
CA PHE A 69 15.18 -9.36 8.05
C PHE A 69 16.69 -9.38 7.74
N ALA A 70 17.06 -9.33 6.46
CA ALA A 70 18.45 -9.46 6.03
C ALA A 70 19.28 -8.19 6.31
N ALA A 71 18.72 -7.01 6.03
CA ALA A 71 19.43 -5.75 6.12
C ALA A 71 19.30 -5.06 7.49
N PHE A 72 18.17 -5.25 8.20
CA PHE A 72 17.89 -4.60 9.48
C PHE A 72 17.31 -5.57 10.53
N PRO A 73 18.09 -6.59 10.97
CA PRO A 73 17.60 -7.65 11.84
C PRO A 73 17.04 -7.13 13.17
N ALA A 74 17.62 -6.06 13.74
CA ALA A 74 17.10 -5.47 14.98
C ALA A 74 15.72 -4.81 14.77
N ALA A 75 15.50 -4.16 13.62
CA ALA A 75 14.19 -3.62 13.28
C ALA A 75 13.17 -4.74 13.05
N TYR A 76 13.57 -5.82 12.37
CA TYR A 76 12.74 -6.99 12.18
C TYR A 76 12.32 -7.62 13.52
N ALA A 77 13.25 -7.79 14.45
CA ALA A 77 13.00 -8.33 15.79
C ALA A 77 12.13 -7.42 16.68
N ALA A 78 12.13 -6.11 16.44
CA ALA A 78 11.28 -5.15 17.14
C ALA A 78 9.85 -5.10 16.57
N ILE A 79 9.72 -5.04 15.23
CA ILE A 79 8.44 -4.79 14.55
C ILE A 79 7.61 -6.07 14.43
N LEU A 80 8.22 -7.20 14.08
CA LEU A 80 7.47 -8.42 13.78
C LEU A 80 6.67 -8.93 14.99
N PRO A 81 7.23 -9.02 16.22
CA PRO A 81 6.45 -9.45 17.37
C PRO A 81 5.34 -8.45 17.74
N ALA A 82 5.61 -7.16 17.59
CA ALA A 82 4.63 -6.10 17.90
C ALA A 82 3.40 -6.13 16.98
N LEU A 83 3.61 -6.49 15.71
CA LEU A 83 2.58 -6.52 14.67
C LEU A 83 2.27 -7.95 14.21
N TYR A 84 2.56 -8.95 15.05
CA TYR A 84 2.49 -10.37 14.67
C TYR A 84 1.10 -10.78 14.21
N ILE A 85 0.07 -10.45 15.00
CA ILE A 85 -1.33 -10.80 14.69
C ILE A 85 -1.79 -10.19 13.35
N PRO A 86 -1.68 -8.86 13.12
CA PRO A 86 -2.13 -8.29 11.85
C PRO A 86 -1.26 -8.74 10.67
N ILE A 87 0.04 -8.99 10.83
CA ILE A 87 0.88 -9.54 9.75
C ILE A 87 0.44 -10.95 9.37
N ILE A 88 0.22 -11.85 10.33
CA ILE A 88 -0.24 -13.22 10.04
C ILE A 88 -1.63 -13.20 9.41
N LEU A 89 -2.53 -12.35 9.91
CA LEU A 89 -3.86 -12.16 9.32
C LEU A 89 -3.76 -11.70 7.86
N MET A 90 -2.87 -10.75 7.57
CA MET A 90 -2.60 -10.27 6.22
C MET A 90 -2.11 -11.39 5.32
N LEU A 91 -1.11 -12.17 5.75
CA LEU A 91 -0.55 -13.28 4.95
C LEU A 91 -1.59 -14.36 4.67
N LEU A 92 -2.38 -14.77 5.66
CA LEU A 92 -3.47 -15.74 5.47
C LEU A 92 -4.53 -15.22 4.49
N ALA A 93 -4.84 -13.92 4.56
CA ALA A 93 -5.80 -13.29 3.67
C ALA A 93 -5.27 -13.17 2.23
N LEU A 94 -3.97 -12.91 2.04
CA LEU A 94 -3.31 -12.93 0.73
C LEU A 94 -3.27 -14.34 0.14
N ILE A 95 -2.96 -15.37 0.95
CA ILE A 95 -3.06 -16.79 0.51
C ILE A 95 -4.49 -17.10 0.04
N LEU A 96 -5.50 -16.75 0.84
CA LEU A 96 -6.89 -16.97 0.48
C LEU A 96 -7.26 -16.24 -0.81
N ARG A 97 -6.78 -15.00 -0.99
CA ARG A 97 -6.98 -14.20 -2.21
C ARG A 97 -6.38 -14.89 -3.43
N GLY A 98 -5.11 -15.30 -3.38
CA GLY A 98 -4.42 -15.96 -4.50
C GLY A 98 -5.07 -17.28 -4.88
N VAL A 99 -5.41 -18.12 -3.90
CA VAL A 99 -6.15 -19.37 -4.15
C VAL A 99 -7.53 -19.07 -4.75
N ALA A 100 -8.26 -18.08 -4.22
CA ALA A 100 -9.55 -17.72 -4.77
C ALA A 100 -9.46 -17.20 -6.21
N PHE A 101 -8.39 -16.47 -6.55
CA PHE A 101 -8.14 -15.98 -7.89
C PHE A 101 -8.04 -17.14 -8.90
N GLU A 102 -7.19 -18.12 -8.60
CA GLU A 102 -6.91 -19.24 -9.49
C GLU A 102 -8.09 -20.23 -9.60
N PHE A 103 -8.74 -20.50 -8.48
CA PHE A 103 -9.80 -21.51 -8.42
C PHE A 103 -11.16 -20.99 -8.89
N ARG A 104 -11.43 -19.68 -8.80
CA ARG A 104 -12.73 -19.12 -9.25
C ARG A 104 -12.96 -19.33 -10.74
N LEU A 105 -11.92 -19.19 -11.56
CA LEU A 105 -11.99 -19.39 -13.02
C LEU A 105 -12.31 -20.85 -13.36
N ARG A 106 -11.84 -21.80 -12.55
CA ARG A 106 -12.02 -23.24 -12.75
C ARG A 106 -13.28 -23.81 -12.08
N ALA A 107 -13.91 -23.05 -11.19
CA ALA A 107 -15.02 -23.54 -10.38
C ALA A 107 -16.34 -23.66 -11.17
N ARG A 108 -17.10 -24.72 -10.87
CA ARG A 108 -18.51 -24.87 -11.26
C ARG A 108 -19.38 -23.85 -10.52
N ALA A 109 -20.62 -23.65 -10.98
CA ALA A 109 -21.53 -22.60 -10.49
C ALA A 109 -21.67 -22.50 -8.96
N ALA A 110 -21.73 -23.62 -8.24
CA ALA A 110 -21.81 -23.63 -6.78
C ALA A 110 -20.52 -23.13 -6.09
N GLY A 111 -19.35 -23.53 -6.61
CA GLY A 111 -18.04 -23.10 -6.09
C GLY A 111 -17.70 -21.65 -6.42
N LYS A 112 -18.21 -21.11 -7.54
CA LYS A 112 -17.96 -19.71 -7.93
C LYS A 112 -18.42 -18.70 -6.88
N ARG A 113 -19.51 -18.98 -6.15
CA ARG A 113 -19.99 -18.10 -5.07
C ARG A 113 -19.02 -18.06 -3.89
N PHE A 114 -18.53 -19.23 -3.48
CA PHE A 114 -17.54 -19.35 -2.40
C PHE A 114 -16.26 -18.60 -2.76
N TRP A 115 -15.68 -18.87 -3.93
CA TRP A 115 -14.44 -18.20 -4.35
C TRP A 115 -14.61 -16.70 -4.60
N THR A 116 -15.80 -16.26 -5.02
CA THR A 116 -16.13 -14.83 -5.10
C THR A 116 -16.10 -14.16 -3.73
N ALA A 117 -16.70 -14.80 -2.71
CA ALA A 117 -16.67 -14.30 -1.34
C ALA A 117 -15.25 -14.37 -0.74
N ALA A 118 -14.51 -15.45 -1.01
CA ALA A 118 -13.13 -15.62 -0.55
C ALA A 118 -12.18 -14.57 -1.15
N PHE A 119 -12.29 -14.27 -2.45
CA PHE A 119 -11.49 -13.23 -3.10
C PHE A 119 -11.77 -11.84 -2.51
N ALA A 120 -13.05 -11.50 -2.34
CA ALA A 120 -13.44 -10.21 -1.76
C ALA A 120 -13.07 -10.09 -0.27
N GLY A 121 -13.35 -11.14 0.50
CA GLY A 121 -13.03 -11.22 1.93
C GLY A 121 -11.52 -11.18 2.17
N GLY A 122 -10.75 -12.00 1.44
CA GLY A 122 -9.28 -12.00 1.51
C GLY A 122 -8.70 -10.63 1.17
N SER A 123 -9.18 -9.98 0.11
CA SER A 123 -8.68 -8.64 -0.27
C SER A 123 -9.01 -7.57 0.76
N LEU A 124 -10.24 -7.58 1.30
CA LEU A 124 -10.65 -6.64 2.36
C LEU A 124 -9.86 -6.89 3.66
N THR A 125 -9.74 -8.15 4.09
CA THR A 125 -9.01 -8.52 5.30
C THR A 125 -7.52 -8.20 5.19
N ALA A 126 -6.89 -8.48 4.05
CA ALA A 126 -5.49 -8.10 3.81
C ALA A 126 -5.31 -6.57 3.89
N THR A 127 -6.21 -5.80 3.29
CA THR A 127 -6.17 -4.33 3.32
C THR A 127 -6.35 -3.78 4.73
N VAL A 128 -7.33 -4.30 5.49
CA VAL A 128 -7.57 -3.88 6.88
C VAL A 128 -6.35 -4.23 7.73
N ALA A 129 -5.82 -5.45 7.61
CA ALA A 129 -4.64 -5.90 8.33
C ALA A 129 -3.42 -5.02 8.01
N GLN A 130 -3.20 -4.67 6.74
CA GLN A 130 -2.13 -3.76 6.35
C GLN A 130 -2.29 -2.36 6.92
N GLY A 131 -3.52 -1.86 7.01
CA GLY A 131 -3.83 -0.59 7.65
C GLY A 131 -3.59 -0.61 9.16
N LEU A 132 -3.88 -1.73 9.82
CA LEU A 132 -3.57 -1.97 11.22
C LEU A 132 -2.06 -2.07 11.46
N VAL A 133 -1.31 -2.72 10.56
CA VAL A 133 0.16 -2.74 10.56
C VAL A 133 0.70 -1.31 10.44
N LEU A 134 0.21 -0.52 9.48
CA LEU A 134 0.65 0.86 9.29
C LEU A 134 0.31 1.76 10.49
N GLY A 135 -0.91 1.65 11.01
CA GLY A 135 -1.33 2.42 12.19
C GLY A 135 -0.57 2.02 13.45
N GLY A 136 -0.33 0.72 13.66
CA GLY A 136 0.54 0.20 14.72
C GLY A 136 1.99 0.68 14.58
N PHE A 137 2.53 0.66 13.37
CA PHE A 137 3.86 1.19 13.07
C PHE A 137 3.97 2.67 13.43
N ILE A 138 3.01 3.51 13.00
CA ILE A 138 3.02 4.96 13.29
C ILE A 138 2.95 5.26 14.80
N GLN A 139 2.23 4.44 15.55
CA GLN A 139 2.16 4.55 17.01
C GLN A 139 3.48 4.23 17.71
N GLY A 140 4.36 3.49 17.05
CA GLY A 140 5.59 2.98 17.63
C GLY A 140 5.36 1.69 18.41
N VAL A 141 6.47 1.07 18.81
CA VAL A 141 6.48 -0.20 19.52
C VAL A 141 7.18 -0.04 20.87
N THR A 142 6.62 -0.66 21.90
CA THR A 142 7.23 -0.65 23.23
C THR A 142 8.41 -1.60 23.25
N LEU A 143 9.61 -1.06 23.49
CA LEU A 143 10.84 -1.84 23.55
C LEU A 143 11.47 -1.80 24.95
N ARG A 144 12.03 -2.93 25.38
CA ARG A 144 12.94 -3.05 26.52
C ARG A 144 14.20 -3.77 26.04
N ASP A 145 15.36 -3.13 26.21
CA ASP A 145 16.64 -3.67 25.73
C ASP A 145 16.61 -4.05 24.23
N GLN A 146 15.97 -3.22 23.41
CA GLN A 146 15.76 -3.43 21.95
C GLN A 146 14.86 -4.62 21.59
N HIS A 147 14.24 -5.28 22.57
CA HIS A 147 13.28 -6.35 22.36
C HIS A 147 11.86 -5.86 22.60
N PHE A 148 10.90 -6.42 21.86
CA PHE A 148 9.49 -6.10 22.07
C PHE A 148 9.04 -6.46 23.48
N ALA A 149 8.42 -5.50 24.17
CA ALA A 149 7.94 -5.61 25.54
C ALA A 149 6.50 -5.11 25.73
N GLY A 150 5.78 -4.88 24.63
CA GLY A 150 4.37 -4.48 24.64
C GLY A 150 3.41 -5.66 24.78
N ALA A 151 2.11 -5.36 24.80
CA ALA A 151 1.06 -6.37 24.77
C ALA A 151 0.66 -6.74 23.34
N ALA A 152 0.10 -7.94 23.17
CA ALA A 152 -0.22 -8.52 21.86
C ALA A 152 -1.23 -7.70 21.02
N PHE A 153 -1.99 -6.79 21.64
CA PHE A 153 -3.03 -5.97 20.99
C PHE A 153 -2.73 -4.47 21.04
N ASP A 154 -1.53 -4.03 21.40
CA ASP A 154 -1.17 -2.60 21.46
C ASP A 154 -1.35 -1.88 20.10
N TRP A 155 -1.29 -2.63 19.01
CA TRP A 155 -1.55 -2.13 17.66
C TRP A 155 -3.03 -1.81 17.40
N LEU A 156 -3.97 -2.34 18.18
CA LEU A 156 -5.41 -2.18 17.97
C LEU A 156 -5.93 -0.97 18.74
N THR A 157 -6.00 0.17 18.06
CA THR A 157 -6.43 1.44 18.65
C THR A 157 -7.41 2.16 17.73
N PRO A 158 -8.17 3.16 18.22
CA PRO A 158 -9.01 3.98 17.36
C PRO A 158 -8.23 4.65 16.22
N TYR A 159 -6.97 5.01 16.48
CA TYR A 159 -6.08 5.59 15.46
C TYR A 159 -5.74 4.57 14.38
N SER A 160 -5.31 3.34 14.73
CA SER A 160 -4.99 2.33 13.71
C SER A 160 -6.21 1.86 12.92
N LEU A 161 -7.40 1.85 13.54
CA LEU A 161 -8.66 1.60 12.85
C LEU A 161 -8.99 2.72 11.84
N LEU A 162 -8.72 3.98 12.19
CA LEU A 162 -8.88 5.12 11.26
C LEU A 162 -7.92 5.00 10.07
N VAL A 163 -6.65 4.64 10.31
CA VAL A 163 -5.67 4.37 9.26
C VAL A 163 -6.12 3.21 8.37
N ALA A 164 -6.63 2.12 8.95
CA ALA A 164 -7.16 0.98 8.19
C ALA A 164 -8.37 1.34 7.33
N ALA A 165 -9.31 2.14 7.84
CA ALA A 165 -10.41 2.66 7.05
C ALA A 165 -9.91 3.54 5.88
N GLY A 166 -8.92 4.39 6.15
CA GLY A 166 -8.24 5.20 5.13
C GLY A 166 -7.62 4.36 4.02
N LEU A 167 -6.93 3.28 4.39
CA LEU A 167 -6.29 2.39 3.43
C LEU A 167 -7.31 1.61 2.59
N VAL A 168 -8.42 1.13 3.20
CA VAL A 168 -9.54 0.50 2.46
C VAL A 168 -10.13 1.46 1.44
N ALA A 169 -10.39 2.71 1.81
CA ALA A 169 -10.90 3.72 0.89
C ALA A 169 -9.88 4.04 -0.22
N GLY A 170 -8.60 4.13 0.13
CA GLY A 170 -7.52 4.37 -0.80
C GLY A 170 -7.35 3.25 -1.84
N TYR A 171 -7.35 1.99 -1.40
CA TYR A 171 -7.28 0.85 -2.30
C TYR A 171 -8.53 0.71 -3.15
N ALA A 172 -9.71 0.96 -2.60
CA ALA A 172 -10.93 1.07 -3.41
C ALA A 172 -10.82 2.18 -4.48
N LEU A 173 -10.16 3.31 -4.20
CA LEU A 173 -9.92 4.36 -5.19
C LEU A 173 -8.92 3.90 -6.28
N LEU A 174 -7.81 3.26 -5.89
CA LEU A 174 -6.83 2.70 -6.82
C LEU A 174 -7.47 1.64 -7.73
N GLY A 175 -8.18 0.67 -7.16
CA GLY A 175 -8.89 -0.37 -7.91
C GLY A 175 -9.98 0.19 -8.82
N ALA A 176 -10.81 1.12 -8.33
CA ALA A 176 -11.86 1.73 -9.16
C ALA A 176 -11.28 2.53 -10.32
N SER A 177 -10.23 3.32 -10.09
CA SER A 177 -9.59 4.12 -11.13
C SER A 177 -8.79 3.28 -12.12
N TRP A 178 -8.21 2.16 -11.68
CA TRP A 178 -7.66 1.14 -12.57
C TRP A 178 -8.73 0.56 -13.50
N LEU A 179 -9.90 0.17 -12.96
CA LEU A 179 -11.02 -0.30 -13.79
C LEU A 179 -11.50 0.78 -14.78
N VAL A 180 -11.59 2.05 -14.37
CA VAL A 180 -11.91 3.15 -15.30
C VAL A 180 -10.92 3.22 -16.47
N TRP A 181 -9.64 2.94 -16.22
CA TRP A 181 -8.62 2.92 -17.25
C TRP A 181 -8.70 1.68 -18.15
N ARG A 182 -8.96 0.50 -17.57
CA ARG A 182 -8.81 -0.80 -18.23
C ARG A 182 -10.09 -1.40 -18.80
N THR A 183 -11.27 -0.93 -18.40
CA THR A 183 -12.55 -1.51 -18.82
C THR A 183 -13.40 -0.56 -19.66
N GLU A 184 -14.41 -1.12 -20.33
CA GLU A 184 -15.37 -0.41 -21.18
C GLU A 184 -16.83 -0.63 -20.72
N SER A 185 -17.77 -0.06 -21.47
CA SER A 185 -19.23 -0.26 -21.34
C SER A 185 -19.81 -0.06 -19.92
N GLU A 186 -20.68 -0.95 -19.47
CA GLU A 186 -21.41 -0.87 -18.20
C GLU A 186 -20.47 -0.90 -16.99
N LEU A 187 -19.43 -1.74 -17.05
CA LEU A 187 -18.43 -1.86 -16.00
C LEU A 187 -17.64 -0.55 -15.85
N HIS A 188 -17.30 0.10 -16.96
CA HIS A 188 -16.68 1.43 -16.93
C HIS A 188 -17.58 2.46 -16.23
N GLY A 189 -18.88 2.47 -16.55
CA GLY A 189 -19.85 3.35 -15.90
C GLY A 189 -19.96 3.13 -14.39
N ARG A 190 -19.95 1.86 -13.93
CA ARG A 190 -19.91 1.49 -12.50
C ARG A 190 -18.60 1.90 -11.84
N ALA A 191 -17.46 1.59 -12.45
CA ALA A 191 -16.14 1.92 -11.95
C ALA A 191 -15.99 3.43 -11.68
N ARG A 192 -16.52 4.29 -12.57
CA ARG A 192 -16.56 5.74 -12.35
C ARG A 192 -17.38 6.16 -11.13
N ARG A 193 -18.47 5.46 -10.83
CA ARG A 193 -19.29 5.74 -9.63
C ARG A 193 -18.56 5.31 -8.37
N TRP A 194 -17.91 4.15 -8.38
CA TRP A 194 -17.07 3.70 -7.28
C TRP A 194 -15.90 4.65 -7.05
N ALA A 195 -15.20 5.04 -8.10
CA ALA A 195 -14.07 5.96 -8.02
C ALA A 195 -14.47 7.32 -7.41
N ARG A 196 -15.62 7.88 -7.79
CA ARG A 196 -16.12 9.13 -7.18
C ARG A 196 -16.41 8.99 -5.69
N ARG A 197 -17.05 7.90 -5.26
CA ARG A 197 -17.35 7.65 -3.83
C ARG A 197 -16.07 7.41 -3.04
N ALA A 198 -15.19 6.57 -3.55
CA ALA A 198 -13.89 6.29 -2.94
C ALA A 198 -13.04 7.56 -2.85
N LEU A 199 -13.04 8.42 -3.88
CA LEU A 199 -12.32 9.69 -3.86
C LEU A 199 -12.80 10.62 -2.73
N SER A 200 -14.12 10.76 -2.55
CA SER A 200 -14.68 11.56 -1.45
C SER A 200 -14.30 10.97 -0.08
N MET A 201 -14.35 9.64 0.05
CA MET A 201 -13.94 8.96 1.28
C MET A 201 -12.45 9.14 1.56
N VAL A 202 -11.59 9.02 0.55
CA VAL A 202 -10.15 9.25 0.67
C VAL A 202 -9.86 10.68 1.07
N ALA A 203 -10.52 11.67 0.46
CA ALA A 203 -10.32 13.07 0.85
C ALA A 203 -10.66 13.31 2.33
N LEU A 204 -11.81 12.77 2.80
CA LEU A 204 -12.23 12.88 4.19
C LEU A 204 -11.28 12.15 5.14
N LEU A 205 -10.95 10.89 4.85
CA LEU A 205 -10.13 10.05 5.72
C LEU A 205 -8.67 10.48 5.72
N LEU A 206 -8.13 10.98 4.60
CA LEU A 206 -6.80 11.56 4.54
C LEU A 206 -6.71 12.80 5.43
N ALA A 207 -7.71 13.69 5.38
CA ALA A 207 -7.76 14.84 6.27
C ALA A 207 -7.89 14.41 7.74
N ALA A 208 -8.74 13.43 8.03
CA ALA A 208 -8.93 12.90 9.39
C ALA A 208 -7.66 12.25 9.94
N VAL A 209 -6.98 11.38 9.18
CA VAL A 209 -5.72 10.75 9.57
C VAL A 209 -4.62 11.79 9.74
N SER A 210 -4.52 12.77 8.82
CA SER A 210 -3.51 13.83 8.91
C SER A 210 -3.71 14.66 10.19
N ALA A 211 -4.94 15.08 10.47
CA ALA A 211 -5.27 15.78 11.70
C ALA A 211 -5.00 14.92 12.95
N ALA A 212 -5.52 13.69 12.99
CA ALA A 212 -5.32 12.77 14.10
C ALA A 212 -3.82 12.53 14.37
N THR A 213 -2.99 12.40 13.34
CA THR A 213 -1.55 12.20 13.49
C THR A 213 -0.88 13.39 14.20
N LEU A 214 -1.29 14.62 13.89
CA LEU A 214 -0.75 15.83 14.54
C LEU A 214 -1.18 15.95 16.02
N PHE A 215 -2.30 15.36 16.43
CA PHE A 215 -2.76 15.41 17.82
C PHE A 215 -2.33 14.20 18.65
N VAL A 216 -2.25 13.02 18.04
CA VAL A 216 -1.93 11.76 18.73
C VAL A 216 -0.42 11.55 18.84
N HIS A 217 0.38 12.09 17.91
CA HIS A 217 1.83 11.87 17.87
C HIS A 217 2.61 13.20 17.94
N PRO A 218 2.92 13.70 19.15
CA PRO A 218 3.62 14.97 19.34
C PRO A 218 4.99 15.05 18.64
N GLN A 219 5.71 13.93 18.53
CA GLN A 219 7.01 13.88 17.85
C GLN A 219 6.86 14.12 16.34
N ILE A 220 5.82 13.54 15.72
CA ILE A 220 5.49 13.81 14.32
C ILE A 220 5.01 15.27 14.20
N ALA A 221 4.09 15.69 15.07
CA ALA A 221 3.58 17.06 15.08
C ALA A 221 4.69 18.12 15.09
N ALA A 222 5.67 17.98 15.96
CA ALA A 222 6.81 18.89 16.06
C ALA A 222 7.62 18.94 14.75
N ARG A 223 7.80 17.82 14.05
CA ARG A 223 8.44 17.79 12.72
C ARG A 223 7.66 18.54 11.65
N TRP A 224 6.33 18.54 11.76
CA TRP A 224 5.45 19.31 10.88
C TRP A 224 5.25 20.76 11.34
N GLY A 225 5.94 21.18 12.41
CA GLY A 225 5.84 22.53 12.98
C GLY A 225 4.59 22.78 13.80
N TRP A 226 3.88 21.73 14.23
CA TRP A 226 2.72 21.84 15.13
C TRP A 226 3.14 21.58 16.57
N ASP A 227 2.89 22.53 17.47
CA ASP A 227 3.19 22.41 18.90
C ASP A 227 1.95 22.10 19.77
N GLY A 228 0.79 21.93 19.14
CA GLY A 228 -0.51 21.74 19.82
C GLY A 228 -1.42 22.97 19.80
N HIS A 229 -0.85 24.17 19.61
CA HIS A 229 -1.59 25.44 19.66
C HIS A 229 -1.34 26.33 18.43
N ALA A 230 -0.11 26.34 17.91
CA ALA A 230 0.31 27.14 16.79
C ALA A 230 1.06 26.30 15.75
N LEU A 231 0.96 26.75 14.49
CA LEU A 231 1.71 26.19 13.38
C LEU A 231 2.92 27.09 13.09
N ALA A 232 4.12 26.57 13.34
CA ALA A 232 5.37 27.18 12.91
C ALA A 232 5.44 27.16 11.38
N PHE A 233 4.98 28.25 10.76
CA PHE A 233 4.79 28.34 9.31
C PHE A 233 6.06 28.04 8.51
N ALA A 234 7.24 28.44 8.99
CA ALA A 234 8.51 28.17 8.30
C ALA A 234 8.81 26.65 8.19
N THR A 235 8.60 25.91 9.28
CA THR A 235 8.78 24.45 9.30
C THR A 235 7.74 23.76 8.43
N PHE A 236 6.47 24.15 8.58
CA PHE A 236 5.39 23.63 7.77
C PHE A 236 5.59 23.91 6.28
N ALA A 237 5.98 25.14 5.91
CA ALA A 237 6.18 25.54 4.52
C ALA A 237 7.24 24.67 3.83
N ARG A 238 8.29 24.25 4.54
CA ARG A 238 9.32 23.34 4.01
C ARG A 238 8.76 21.95 3.65
N LEU A 239 7.81 21.43 4.44
CA LEU A 239 7.19 20.11 4.22
C LEU A 239 5.86 20.19 3.45
N SER A 240 5.29 21.40 3.30
CA SER A 240 4.02 21.65 2.61
C SER A 240 3.93 21.16 1.16
N PRO A 241 5.03 20.99 0.38
CA PRO A 241 4.95 20.33 -0.92
C PRO A 241 4.33 18.94 -0.86
N ILE A 242 4.48 18.21 0.26
CA ILE A 242 3.92 16.86 0.44
C ILE A 242 2.37 16.89 0.47
N PRO A 243 1.70 17.62 1.38
CA PRO A 243 0.24 17.70 1.37
C PRO A 243 -0.30 18.42 0.13
N VAL A 244 0.44 19.39 -0.45
CA VAL A 244 0.07 20.02 -1.74
C VAL A 244 0.06 18.99 -2.87
N LEU A 245 1.04 18.08 -2.91
CA LEU A 245 1.06 16.97 -3.86
C LEU A 245 -0.18 16.07 -3.69
N GLY A 246 -0.56 15.75 -2.46
CA GLY A 246 -1.77 14.96 -2.17
C GLY A 246 -3.05 15.67 -2.64
N ALA A 247 -3.18 16.97 -2.35
CA ALA A 247 -4.29 17.78 -2.83
C ALA A 247 -4.34 17.86 -4.37
N ALA A 248 -3.18 18.02 -5.02
CA ALA A 248 -3.07 17.99 -6.48
C ALA A 248 -3.51 16.64 -7.05
N GLY A 249 -3.13 15.53 -6.40
CA GLY A 249 -3.60 14.19 -6.75
C GLY A 249 -5.12 14.03 -6.66
N LEU A 250 -5.74 14.52 -5.58
CA LEU A 250 -7.20 14.53 -5.40
C LEU A 250 -7.90 15.35 -6.50
N VAL A 251 -7.39 16.55 -6.79
CA VAL A 251 -7.93 17.42 -7.86
C VAL A 251 -7.77 16.76 -9.23
N MET A 252 -6.61 16.17 -9.51
CA MET A 252 -6.33 15.46 -10.75
C MET A 252 -7.29 14.28 -10.94
N ALA A 253 -7.54 13.50 -9.89
CA ALA A 253 -8.51 12.42 -9.92
C ALA A 253 -9.94 12.93 -10.14
N ALA A 254 -10.35 13.98 -9.43
CA ALA A 254 -11.68 14.58 -9.54
C ALA A 254 -11.94 15.14 -10.95
N LEU A 255 -10.99 15.89 -11.50
CA LEU A 255 -11.08 16.47 -12.85
C LEU A 255 -11.04 15.39 -13.93
N GLY A 256 -10.19 14.37 -13.77
CA GLY A 256 -10.15 13.21 -14.66
C GLY A 256 -11.50 12.49 -14.71
N LEU A 257 -12.11 12.25 -13.55
CA LEU A 257 -13.43 11.65 -13.44
C LEU A 257 -14.52 12.59 -13.98
N LYS A 258 -14.43 13.91 -13.84
CA LYS A 258 -15.42 14.83 -14.40
C LYS A 258 -15.34 14.91 -15.93
N ARG A 259 -14.13 14.91 -16.49
CA ARG A 259 -13.86 15.08 -17.93
C ARG A 259 -14.01 13.82 -18.76
N GLY A 260 -14.29 12.66 -18.15
CA GLY A 260 -14.39 11.43 -18.93
C GLY A 260 -13.06 10.74 -19.21
N SER A 261 -11.96 11.17 -18.60
CA SER A 261 -10.65 10.56 -18.86
C SER A 261 -10.54 9.14 -18.32
N HIS A 262 -9.81 8.29 -19.05
CA HIS A 262 -9.48 6.92 -18.67
C HIS A 262 -8.32 6.84 -17.66
N GLY A 263 -7.18 7.49 -17.91
CA GLY A 263 -5.94 7.31 -17.12
C GLY A 263 -5.70 8.35 -16.00
N TRP A 264 -6.15 9.60 -16.18
CA TRP A 264 -5.93 10.66 -15.20
C TRP A 264 -6.48 10.35 -13.78
N PRO A 265 -7.63 9.66 -13.61
CA PRO A 265 -8.09 9.22 -12.30
C PRO A 265 -7.09 8.34 -11.55
N PHE A 266 -6.48 7.38 -12.25
CA PHE A 266 -5.52 6.44 -11.66
C PHE A 266 -4.20 7.13 -11.31
N ALA A 267 -3.69 7.97 -12.22
CA ALA A 267 -2.53 8.82 -11.93
C ALA A 267 -2.77 9.71 -10.70
N GLY A 268 -3.98 10.29 -10.58
CA GLY A 268 -4.37 11.10 -9.43
C GLY A 268 -4.33 10.31 -8.12
N ALA A 269 -4.91 9.11 -8.12
CA ALA A 269 -4.90 8.22 -6.96
C ALA A 269 -3.47 7.81 -6.56
N VAL A 270 -2.62 7.46 -7.54
CA VAL A 270 -1.20 7.18 -7.34
C VAL A 270 -0.47 8.34 -6.68
N VAL A 271 -0.72 9.57 -7.12
CA VAL A 271 -0.11 10.77 -6.53
C VAL A 271 -0.57 11.01 -5.08
N VAL A 272 -1.83 10.72 -4.76
CA VAL A 272 -2.32 10.79 -3.36
C VAL A 272 -1.58 9.79 -2.47
N PHE A 273 -1.43 8.55 -2.94
CA PHE A 273 -0.69 7.52 -2.20
C PHE A 273 0.78 7.88 -2.01
N LEU A 274 1.43 8.41 -3.07
CA LEU A 274 2.80 8.89 -3.00
C LEU A 274 2.95 10.01 -1.97
N SER A 275 2.01 10.96 -1.93
CA SER A 275 2.00 12.02 -0.92
C SER A 275 1.89 11.46 0.50
N GLY A 276 0.97 10.53 0.75
CA GLY A 276 0.84 9.88 2.06
C GLY A 276 2.12 9.15 2.47
N TYR A 277 2.73 8.40 1.55
CA TYR A 277 3.99 7.69 1.78
C TYR A 277 5.16 8.64 2.08
N LEU A 278 5.31 9.72 1.31
CA LEU A 278 6.31 10.75 1.56
C LEU A 278 6.08 11.45 2.91
N GLY A 279 4.83 11.62 3.32
CA GLY A 279 4.48 12.16 4.63
C GLY A 279 4.98 11.28 5.78
N LEU A 280 4.85 9.96 5.64
CA LEU A 280 5.41 8.99 6.59
C LEU A 280 6.94 9.04 6.59
N ALA A 281 7.57 9.06 5.40
CA ALA A 281 9.02 9.13 5.28
C ALA A 281 9.59 10.40 5.95
N ALA A 282 8.99 11.56 5.72
CA ALA A 282 9.36 12.81 6.39
C ALA A 282 9.08 12.77 7.91
N GLY A 283 8.02 12.07 8.31
CA GLY A 283 7.63 11.90 9.71
C GLY A 283 8.60 11.05 10.53
N PHE A 284 9.21 10.03 9.93
CA PHE A 284 10.05 9.06 10.67
C PHE A 284 11.54 9.15 10.37
N PHE A 285 11.96 9.47 9.15
CA PHE A 285 13.39 9.46 8.79
C PHE A 285 14.22 10.29 9.79
N PRO A 286 15.31 9.75 10.38
CA PRO A 286 16.04 8.54 10.02
C PRO A 286 15.61 7.25 10.76
N ASP A 287 14.49 7.25 11.47
CA ASP A 287 14.02 6.10 12.24
C ASP A 287 13.40 5.05 11.33
N ILE A 288 13.88 3.80 11.44
CA ILE A 288 13.28 2.63 10.78
C ILE A 288 12.31 1.91 11.72
N VAL A 289 12.57 1.98 13.04
CA VAL A 289 11.60 1.65 14.09
C VAL A 289 11.19 2.97 14.73
N PRO A 290 9.94 3.43 14.55
CA PRO A 290 9.49 4.74 14.99
C PRO A 290 9.86 5.04 16.44
N TYR A 291 10.46 6.23 16.63
CA TYR A 291 10.85 6.80 17.92
C TYR A 291 11.92 6.03 18.71
N SER A 292 12.50 4.97 18.13
CA SER A 292 13.36 4.04 18.87
C SER A 292 14.70 3.78 18.21
N LEU A 293 14.69 3.31 16.95
CA LEU A 293 15.92 2.88 16.25
C LEU A 293 16.04 3.54 14.89
N THR A 294 17.18 4.20 14.68
CA THR A 294 17.59 4.69 13.36
C THR A 294 17.96 3.54 12.43
N PHE A 295 17.87 3.76 11.12
CA PHE A 295 18.29 2.76 10.13
C PHE A 295 19.74 2.31 10.33
N ARG A 296 20.64 3.18 10.83
CA ARG A 296 22.04 2.83 11.11
C ARG A 296 22.21 1.95 12.33
N GLN A 297 21.46 2.24 13.40
CA GLN A 297 21.49 1.42 14.62
C GLN A 297 20.91 0.03 14.39
N ALA A 298 19.93 -0.08 13.48
CA ALA A 298 19.28 -1.34 13.18
C ALA A 298 20.00 -2.16 12.09
N ALA A 299 21.01 -1.60 11.43
CA ALA A 299 21.65 -2.19 10.26
C ALA A 299 22.48 -3.44 10.61
N ASN A 300 22.52 -4.39 9.68
CA ASN A 300 23.43 -5.52 9.74
C ASN A 300 24.89 -5.07 9.47
N ALA A 301 25.85 -5.96 9.70
CA ALA A 301 27.26 -5.72 9.44
C ALA A 301 27.52 -5.40 7.95
N ASP A 302 28.46 -4.50 7.68
CA ASP A 302 28.74 -3.98 6.32
C ASP A 302 29.10 -5.09 5.31
N ASN A 303 29.78 -6.15 5.75
CA ASN A 303 30.10 -7.30 4.89
C ASN A 303 28.84 -8.03 4.40
N ALA A 304 27.85 -8.22 5.28
CA ALA A 304 26.57 -8.83 4.94
C ALA A 304 25.77 -7.92 4.01
N LEU A 305 25.68 -6.62 4.33
CA LEU A 305 24.99 -5.64 3.49
C LEU A 305 25.61 -5.55 2.10
N GLY A 306 26.95 -5.58 2.02
CA GLY A 306 27.70 -5.56 0.77
C GLY A 306 27.43 -6.79 -0.08
N LEU A 307 27.47 -7.99 0.52
CA LEU A 307 27.16 -9.25 -0.19
C LEU A 307 25.74 -9.25 -0.75
N LEU A 308 24.75 -8.87 0.06
CA LEU A 308 23.36 -8.79 -0.38
C LEU A 308 23.20 -7.76 -1.50
N LEU A 309 23.92 -6.63 -1.43
CA LEU A 309 23.81 -5.56 -2.42
C LEU A 309 24.34 -6.00 -3.79
N VAL A 310 25.35 -6.87 -3.86
CA VAL A 310 25.80 -7.45 -5.14
C VAL A 310 24.66 -8.21 -5.83
N GLY A 311 23.93 -9.04 -5.08
CA GLY A 311 22.75 -9.73 -5.61
C GLY A 311 21.63 -8.75 -5.99
N GLY A 312 21.32 -7.80 -5.11
CA GLY A 312 20.31 -6.78 -5.36
C GLY A 312 20.60 -5.89 -6.58
N ALA A 313 21.86 -5.55 -6.81
CA ALA A 313 22.29 -4.72 -7.95
C ALA A 313 22.05 -5.39 -9.30
N VAL A 314 22.00 -6.73 -9.36
CA VAL A 314 21.69 -7.48 -10.58
C VAL A 314 20.20 -7.81 -10.66
N LEU A 315 19.62 -8.30 -9.56
CA LEU A 315 18.25 -8.81 -9.55
C LEU A 315 17.21 -7.70 -9.56
N LEU A 316 17.41 -6.59 -8.83
CA LEU A 316 16.40 -5.52 -8.77
C LEU A 316 16.19 -4.84 -10.13
N PRO A 317 17.23 -4.46 -10.90
CA PRO A 317 17.03 -3.92 -12.24
C PRO A 317 16.35 -4.92 -13.18
N ALA A 318 16.68 -6.22 -13.07
CA ALA A 318 16.05 -7.27 -13.86
C ALA A 318 14.55 -7.41 -13.54
N ILE A 319 14.18 -7.43 -12.25
CA ILE A 319 12.79 -7.48 -11.79
C ILE A 319 12.03 -6.25 -12.26
N ILE A 320 12.59 -5.04 -12.09
CA ILE A 320 11.96 -3.80 -12.55
C ILE A 320 11.77 -3.82 -14.08
N GLY A 321 12.80 -4.22 -14.83
CA GLY A 321 12.74 -4.33 -16.29
C GLY A 321 11.66 -5.31 -16.76
N TYR A 322 11.60 -6.48 -16.13
CA TYR A 322 10.57 -7.49 -16.38
C TYR A 322 9.17 -6.96 -16.05
N SER A 323 8.96 -6.34 -14.89
CA SER A 323 7.67 -5.76 -14.51
C SER A 323 7.24 -4.70 -15.52
N LEU A 324 8.12 -3.75 -15.87
CA LEU A 324 7.82 -2.71 -16.86
C LEU A 324 7.44 -3.31 -18.23
N TRP A 325 8.13 -4.37 -18.64
CA TRP A 325 7.84 -5.09 -19.88
C TRP A 325 6.44 -5.74 -19.85
N VAL A 326 6.07 -6.41 -18.76
CA VAL A 326 4.74 -7.02 -18.58
C VAL A 326 3.65 -5.94 -18.65
N TYR A 327 3.80 -4.83 -17.91
CA TYR A 327 2.85 -3.72 -17.97
C TYR A 327 2.75 -3.08 -19.37
N TRP A 328 3.85 -3.05 -20.12
CA TRP A 328 3.89 -2.51 -21.48
C TRP A 328 3.16 -3.41 -22.49
N ILE A 329 3.35 -4.73 -22.39
CA ILE A 329 2.63 -5.73 -23.22
C ILE A 329 1.14 -5.66 -22.92
N PHE A 330 0.77 -5.72 -21.64
CA PHE A 330 -0.62 -5.75 -21.20
C PHE A 330 -1.15 -4.36 -20.89
N ARG A 331 -0.93 -3.36 -21.77
CA ARG A 331 -1.48 -2.00 -21.58
C ARG A 331 -2.88 -1.79 -22.17
N GLY A 332 -3.35 -2.73 -22.98
CA GLY A 332 -4.64 -2.65 -23.67
C GLY A 332 -5.84 -2.74 -22.73
N LYS A 333 -7.00 -2.28 -23.19
CA LYS A 333 -8.27 -2.49 -22.48
C LYS A 333 -8.70 -3.95 -22.54
N VAL A 334 -9.43 -4.40 -21.53
CA VAL A 334 -9.91 -5.78 -21.40
C VAL A 334 -11.42 -5.81 -21.66
N THR A 335 -11.83 -6.62 -22.63
CA THR A 335 -13.23 -6.88 -22.99
C THR A 335 -13.67 -8.26 -22.49
N PRO A 336 -14.98 -8.56 -22.44
CA PRO A 336 -15.48 -9.88 -22.07
C PRO A 336 -14.92 -11.03 -22.92
N ASP A 337 -14.57 -10.76 -24.18
CA ASP A 337 -14.01 -11.74 -25.12
C ASP A 337 -12.48 -11.91 -24.98
N ALA A 338 -11.82 -10.99 -24.27
CA ALA A 338 -10.40 -11.06 -23.94
C ALA A 338 -10.22 -11.90 -22.67
N GLY A 339 -10.48 -13.20 -22.78
CA GLY A 339 -10.12 -14.18 -21.76
C GLY A 339 -8.60 -14.31 -21.70
N TYR A 340 -8.03 -14.29 -20.50
CA TYR A 340 -6.65 -14.73 -20.28
C TYR A 340 -6.65 -16.25 -20.20
N HIS A 341 -6.87 -16.91 -21.34
CA HIS A 341 -6.63 -18.33 -21.68
C HIS A 341 -7.08 -18.58 -23.11
#